data_AF-Q76K34-F1
#
_entry.id   AF-Q76K34-F1
#
_cell.length_a   1.000
_cell.length_b   1.000
_cell.length_c   1.000
_cell.angle_alpha   90.00
_cell.angle_beta   90.00
_cell.angle_gamma   90.00
#
_symmetry.space_group_name_H-M   'P 1'
#
loop_
_entity.id
_entity.type
_entity.pdbx_description
1 polymer ?
#
loop_
_entity_poly.entity_id
_entity_poly.type
_entity_poly.pdbx_seq_one_letter_code
_entity_poly.pdbx_strand_id
1 'polypeptide(L)'
;QGCFAGGTVLRLAKDLAENNKGARVLVVCSEITAVTFRGPSDTHLDSLVGQALFGDGAAAVIVGADPIPEIEKPLFEVVSAAQTILPDSDGAIDGHLREVGLTFHLLKDVPGLISKNIEKSLNEAFQPLGISDWNSLFWIAHPGGPAIL
;
A
#
# COMPACT_ATOMS: atom_id res chain seq x y z
N GLN A 1 3.90 -7.41 5.80
CA GLN A 1 2.78 -6.78 5.08
C GLN A 1 3.22 -6.07 3.78
N GLY A 2 4.51 -6.06 3.40
CA GLY A 2 4.94 -5.60 2.07
C GLY A 2 4.51 -4.18 1.71
N CYS A 3 4.61 -3.82 0.44
CA CYS A 3 4.33 -2.46 -0.03
C CYS A 3 2.85 -2.05 0.06
N PHE A 4 1.92 -3.00 0.21
CA PHE A 4 0.49 -2.70 0.35
C PHE A 4 0.09 -2.35 1.80
N ALA A 5 1.00 -2.48 2.77
CA ALA A 5 0.74 -2.25 4.18
C ALA A 5 0.15 -0.86 4.46
N GLY A 6 0.52 0.16 3.67
CA GLY A 6 -0.05 1.51 3.78
C GLY A 6 -1.58 1.53 3.69
N GLY A 7 -2.18 0.77 2.77
CA GLY A 7 -3.64 0.62 2.71
C GLY A 7 -4.20 -0.22 3.87
N THR A 8 -3.49 -1.28 4.25
CA THR A 8 -3.90 -2.17 5.36
C THR A 8 -3.98 -1.44 6.70
N VAL A 9 -3.02 -0.58 7.01
CA VAL A 9 -3.01 0.15 8.28
C VAL A 9 -4.15 1.18 8.35
N LEU A 10 -4.51 1.82 7.23
CA LEU A 10 -5.67 2.71 7.17
C LEU A 10 -6.98 1.95 7.36
N ARG A 11 -7.11 0.76 6.74
CA ARG A 11 -8.26 -0.13 6.95
C ARG A 11 -8.42 -0.51 8.41
N LEU A 12 -7.34 -0.93 9.07
CA LEU A 12 -7.37 -1.29 10.48
C LEU A 12 -7.68 -0.07 11.38
N ALA A 13 -7.07 1.08 11.10
CA ALA A 13 -7.28 2.29 11.86
C ALA A 13 -8.72 2.81 11.77
N LYS A 14 -9.37 2.67 10.61
CA LYS A 14 -10.80 2.96 10.42
C LYS A 14 -11.64 2.18 11.42
N ASP A 15 -11.53 0.85 11.43
CA ASP A 15 -12.33 0.00 12.31
C ASP A 15 -12.05 0.30 13.79
N LEU A 16 -10.78 0.49 14.16
CA LEU A 16 -10.39 0.83 15.54
C LEU A 16 -10.95 2.18 15.98
N ALA A 17 -10.89 3.20 15.12
CA ALA A 17 -11.36 4.55 15.44
C ALA A 17 -12.90 4.64 15.49
N GLU A 18 -13.60 4.06 14.52
CA GLU A 18 -15.06 4.14 14.42
C GLU A 18 -15.77 3.26 15.45
N ASN A 19 -15.19 2.10 15.79
CA ASN A 19 -15.82 1.16 16.71
C ASN A 19 -15.50 1.46 18.20
N ASN A 20 -14.70 2.48 18.50
CA ASN A 20 -14.34 2.86 19.86
C ASN A 20 -14.51 4.37 20.06
N LYS A 21 -15.62 4.79 20.68
CA LYS A 21 -15.94 6.21 20.88
C LYS A 21 -14.82 6.95 21.60
N GLY A 22 -14.35 8.04 21.00
CA GLY A 22 -13.27 8.88 21.53
C GLY A 22 -11.86 8.33 21.30
N ALA A 23 -11.70 7.20 20.60
CA ALA A 23 -10.38 6.67 20.28
C ALA A 23 -9.62 7.59 19.31
N ARG A 24 -8.30 7.66 19.52
CA ARG A 24 -7.32 8.28 18.61
C ARG A 24 -6.22 7.25 18.38
N VAL A 25 -6.11 6.79 17.15
CA VAL A 25 -5.21 5.72 16.71
C VAL A 25 -3.98 6.35 16.09
N LEU A 26 -2.82 6.17 16.73
CA LEU A 26 -1.54 6.46 16.10
C LEU A 26 -1.14 5.30 15.19
N VAL A 27 -1.02 5.60 13.91
CA VAL A 27 -0.51 4.67 12.90
C VAL A 27 0.89 5.11 12.50
N VAL A 28 1.84 4.18 12.50
CA VAL A 28 3.22 4.43 12.08
C VAL A 28 3.63 3.34 11.10
N CYS A 29 4.10 3.75 9.92
CA CYS A 29 4.84 2.91 8.99
C CYS A 29 6.28 3.38 8.97
N SER A 30 7.23 2.49 9.19
CA SER A 30 8.67 2.78 9.13
C SER A 30 9.36 1.65 8.39
N GLU A 31 10.04 2.01 7.32
CA GLU A 31 10.71 1.09 6.42
C GLU A 31 12.19 1.44 6.35
N ILE A 32 13.05 0.43 6.47
CA ILE A 32 14.51 0.57 6.45
C ILE A 32 15.08 -0.51 5.51
N THR A 33 15.83 -0.07 4.51
CA THR A 33 16.42 -0.92 3.47
C THR A 33 17.58 -1.78 3.98
N ALA A 34 18.08 -1.55 5.19
CA ALA A 34 19.13 -2.37 5.79
C ALA A 34 18.81 -3.87 5.78
N VAL A 35 17.53 -4.26 5.84
CA VAL A 35 17.09 -5.66 5.78
C VAL A 35 17.08 -6.26 4.37
N THR A 36 16.99 -5.42 3.33
CA THR A 36 16.91 -5.81 1.91
C THR A 36 18.19 -5.51 1.12
N PHE A 37 19.10 -4.72 1.68
CA PHE A 37 20.34 -4.29 1.04
C PHE A 37 21.29 -5.47 0.80
N ARG A 38 21.83 -5.59 -0.42
CA ARG A 38 22.81 -6.62 -0.78
C ARG A 38 23.63 -6.24 -2.00
N GLY A 39 24.78 -6.90 -2.17
CA GLY A 39 25.61 -6.78 -3.36
C GLY A 39 24.93 -7.30 -4.65
N PRO A 40 25.37 -6.85 -5.83
CA PRO A 40 24.80 -7.26 -7.11
C PRO A 40 25.12 -8.72 -7.46
N SER A 41 24.27 -9.36 -8.27
CA SER A 41 24.51 -10.67 -8.88
C SER A 41 23.90 -10.75 -10.27
N ASP A 42 24.67 -11.28 -11.24
CA ASP A 42 24.22 -11.47 -12.63
C ASP A 42 23.06 -12.50 -12.74
N THR A 43 22.90 -13.37 -11.73
CA THR A 43 21.80 -14.35 -11.67
C THR A 43 20.51 -13.80 -11.08
N HIS A 44 20.54 -12.59 -10.48
CA HIS A 44 19.41 -11.99 -9.73
C HIS A 44 19.19 -10.53 -10.13
N LEU A 45 18.94 -10.29 -11.42
CA LEU A 45 18.70 -8.95 -11.97
C LEU A 45 17.46 -8.27 -11.37
N ASP A 46 16.45 -9.05 -10.97
CA ASP A 46 15.29 -8.57 -10.22
C ASP A 46 15.69 -7.93 -8.88
N SER A 47 16.68 -8.51 -8.20
CA SER A 47 17.22 -7.92 -6.98
C SER A 47 17.89 -6.57 -7.23
N LEU A 48 18.44 -6.31 -8.43
CA LEU A 48 19.01 -4.99 -8.75
C LEU A 48 17.94 -3.91 -8.90
N VAL A 49 16.77 -4.28 -9.43
CA VAL A 49 15.63 -3.35 -9.56
C VAL A 49 15.23 -2.82 -8.19
N GLY A 50 15.05 -3.69 -7.19
CA GLY A 50 14.70 -3.21 -5.85
C GLY A 50 15.85 -2.48 -5.14
N GLN A 51 17.12 -2.77 -5.41
CA GLN A 51 18.22 -1.92 -4.90
C GLN A 51 18.17 -0.48 -5.45
N ALA A 52 17.60 -0.29 -6.64
CA ALA A 52 17.45 1.04 -7.24
C ALA A 52 16.14 1.75 -6.83
N LEU A 53 15.12 1.01 -6.39
CA LEU A 53 13.80 1.55 -6.06
C LEU A 53 13.59 1.79 -4.57
N PHE A 54 14.09 0.90 -3.70
CA PHE A 54 13.79 0.98 -2.28
C PHE A 54 14.63 2.07 -1.58
N GLY A 55 13.98 2.80 -0.69
CA GLY A 55 14.60 3.81 0.15
C GLY A 55 14.03 3.77 1.56
N ASP A 56 14.75 4.41 2.49
CA ASP A 56 14.36 4.49 3.89
C ASP A 56 13.33 5.60 4.08
N GLY A 57 12.36 5.37 4.96
CA GLY A 57 11.34 6.37 5.26
C GLY A 57 10.40 5.96 6.37
N ALA A 58 9.79 6.96 7.01
CA ALA A 58 8.74 6.74 7.98
C ALA A 58 7.62 7.77 7.80
N ALA A 59 6.39 7.34 8.07
CA ALA A 59 5.20 8.18 8.07
C ALA A 59 4.35 7.85 9.30
N ALA A 60 3.71 8.87 9.87
CA ALA A 60 2.79 8.72 10.97
C ALA A 60 1.50 9.49 10.70
N VAL A 61 0.36 8.91 11.05
CA VAL A 61 -0.94 9.57 11.01
C VAL A 61 -1.71 9.33 12.30
N ILE A 62 -2.52 10.31 12.69
CA ILE A 62 -3.51 10.16 13.76
C ILE A 62 -4.88 10.00 13.11
N VAL A 63 -5.54 8.89 13.42
CA VAL A 63 -6.88 8.56 12.91
C VAL A 63 -7.87 8.55 14.07
N GLY A 64 -9.04 9.16 13.88
CA GLY A 64 -10.09 9.22 14.89
C GLY A 64 -11.44 9.47 14.24
N ALA A 65 -12.50 9.04 14.91
CA ALA A 65 -13.88 9.44 14.61
C ALA A 65 -14.30 10.58 15.55
N ASP A 66 -15.36 11.31 15.16
CA ASP A 66 -15.92 12.44 15.91
C ASP A 66 -14.84 13.49 16.28
N PRO A 67 -14.29 14.22 15.29
CA PRO A 67 -13.27 15.22 15.55
C PRO A 67 -13.84 16.33 16.45
N ILE A 68 -13.05 16.78 17.43
CA ILE A 68 -13.44 17.85 18.34
C ILE A 68 -13.40 19.18 17.55
N PRO A 69 -14.55 19.86 17.38
CA PRO A 69 -14.59 21.12 16.65
C PRO A 69 -13.60 22.14 17.22
N GLU A 70 -13.02 22.97 16.35
CA GLU A 70 -12.06 24.05 16.68
C GLU A 70 -10.69 23.58 17.22
N ILE A 71 -10.56 22.34 17.71
CA ILE A 71 -9.30 21.76 18.18
C ILE A 71 -8.68 20.88 17.10
N GLU A 72 -9.44 19.91 16.60
CA GLU A 72 -8.99 18.95 15.60
C GLU A 72 -9.39 19.43 14.21
N LYS A 73 -8.46 19.33 13.25
CA LYS A 73 -8.66 19.77 11.87
C LYS A 73 -8.58 18.54 10.94
N PRO A 74 -9.72 17.95 10.55
CA PRO A 74 -9.73 16.80 9.64
C PRO A 74 -9.04 17.15 8.32
N LEU A 75 -8.23 16.22 7.80
CA LEU A 75 -7.58 16.35 6.50
C LEU A 75 -8.26 15.49 5.44
N PHE A 76 -8.61 14.26 5.80
CA PHE A 76 -9.28 13.28 4.95
C PHE A 76 -10.19 12.39 5.80
N GLU A 77 -11.17 11.76 5.15
CA GLU A 77 -12.04 10.75 5.75
C GLU A 77 -11.81 9.40 5.08
N VAL A 78 -11.71 8.32 5.86
CA VAL A 78 -11.59 6.97 5.32
C VAL A 78 -12.98 6.39 5.15
N VAL A 79 -13.62 6.63 4.00
CA VAL A 79 -15.02 6.24 3.74
C VAL A 79 -15.19 4.73 3.68
N SER A 80 -14.37 4.05 2.88
CA SER A 80 -14.36 2.60 2.70
C SER A 80 -12.93 2.09 2.56
N ALA A 81 -12.74 0.79 2.83
CA ALA A 81 -11.46 0.13 2.66
C ALA A 81 -11.68 -1.32 2.23
N ALA A 82 -11.03 -1.73 1.14
CA ALA A 82 -11.14 -3.07 0.56
C ALA A 82 -9.76 -3.66 0.29
N GLN A 83 -9.71 -4.99 0.18
CA GLN A 83 -8.51 -5.74 -0.19
C GLN A 83 -8.92 -6.92 -1.05
N THR A 84 -8.12 -7.24 -2.06
CA THR A 84 -8.32 -8.40 -2.92
C THR A 84 -6.97 -9.06 -3.26
N ILE A 85 -7.02 -10.32 -3.67
CA ILE A 85 -5.87 -11.06 -4.20
C ILE A 85 -6.14 -11.24 -5.70
N LEU A 86 -5.16 -10.88 -6.53
CA LEU A 86 -5.33 -10.93 -7.97
C LEU A 86 -5.26 -12.39 -8.46
N PRO A 87 -6.11 -12.80 -9.41
CA PRO A 87 -5.99 -14.12 -10.04
C PRO A 87 -4.66 -14.22 -10.78
N ASP A 88 -4.11 -15.44 -10.83
CA ASP A 88 -2.87 -15.76 -11.55
C ASP A 88 -1.66 -14.90 -11.12
N SER A 89 -1.61 -14.48 -9.85
CA SER A 89 -0.56 -13.60 -9.30
C SER A 89 0.39 -14.27 -8.33
N ASP A 90 0.28 -15.59 -8.13
CA ASP A 90 1.14 -16.37 -7.25
C ASP A 90 2.63 -16.16 -7.57
N GLY A 91 3.41 -15.76 -6.57
CA GLY A 91 4.84 -15.49 -6.71
C GLY A 91 5.20 -14.25 -7.53
N ALA A 92 4.23 -13.41 -7.93
CA ALA A 92 4.50 -12.19 -8.70
C ALA A 92 5.36 -11.19 -7.92
N ILE A 93 5.13 -11.10 -6.61
CA ILE A 93 5.96 -10.36 -5.66
C ILE A 93 6.19 -11.29 -4.47
N ASP A 94 7.44 -11.68 -4.23
CA ASP A 94 7.78 -12.58 -3.12
C ASP A 94 8.92 -12.04 -2.27
N GLY A 95 8.90 -12.39 -0.99
CA GLY A 95 9.90 -12.02 0.00
C GLY A 95 10.21 -13.21 0.90
N HIS A 96 11.48 -13.61 0.96
CA HIS A 96 11.94 -14.71 1.79
C HIS A 96 12.96 -14.23 2.81
N LEU A 97 12.62 -14.38 4.09
CA LEU A 97 13.59 -14.17 5.16
C LEU A 97 14.50 -15.40 5.28
N ARG A 98 15.80 -15.19 5.11
CA ARG A 98 16.86 -16.21 5.16
C ARG A 98 18.00 -15.74 6.06
N GLU A 99 19.01 -16.59 6.26
CA GLU A 99 20.23 -16.24 6.99
C GLU A 99 20.98 -15.06 6.36
N VAL A 100 20.76 -14.81 5.06
CA VAL A 100 21.32 -13.69 4.29
C VAL A 100 20.44 -12.43 4.29
N GLY A 101 19.47 -12.35 5.20
CA GLY A 101 18.49 -11.26 5.26
C GLY A 101 17.24 -11.52 4.42
N LEU A 102 16.51 -10.45 4.07
CA LEU A 102 15.24 -10.54 3.35
C LEU A 102 15.45 -10.48 1.84
N THR A 103 15.49 -11.63 1.17
CA THR A 103 15.55 -11.69 -0.31
C THR A 103 14.19 -11.38 -0.91
N PHE A 104 14.15 -10.67 -2.04
CA PHE A 104 12.91 -10.35 -2.74
C PHE A 104 12.99 -10.77 -4.19
N HIS A 105 11.84 -11.15 -4.74
CA HIS A 105 11.66 -11.53 -6.13
C HIS A 105 10.50 -10.75 -6.72
N LEU A 106 10.69 -10.25 -7.94
CA LEU A 106 9.70 -9.47 -8.66
C LEU A 106 9.57 -10.02 -10.08
N LEU A 107 8.39 -10.51 -10.43
CA LEU A 107 8.10 -10.87 -11.81
C LEU A 107 7.98 -9.60 -12.66
N LYS A 108 8.53 -9.66 -13.88
CA LYS A 108 8.51 -8.52 -14.82
C LYS A 108 7.10 -8.07 -15.20
N ASP A 109 6.12 -8.96 -15.10
CA ASP A 109 4.73 -8.72 -15.55
C ASP A 109 3.80 -8.18 -14.44
N VAL A 110 4.34 -7.79 -13.29
CA VAL A 110 3.54 -7.13 -12.23
C VAL A 110 2.73 -5.92 -12.76
N PRO A 111 3.28 -5.02 -13.59
CA PRO A 111 2.48 -3.96 -14.20
C PRO A 111 1.27 -4.45 -15.01
N GLY A 112 1.44 -5.53 -15.78
CA GLY A 112 0.37 -6.17 -16.54
C GLY A 112 -0.72 -6.73 -15.62
N LEU A 113 -0.33 -7.40 -14.54
CA LEU A 113 -1.26 -7.91 -13.52
C LEU A 113 -2.06 -6.79 -12.84
N ILE A 114 -1.42 -5.69 -12.44
CA ILE A 114 -2.12 -4.57 -11.79
C ILE A 114 -3.09 -3.89 -12.76
N SER A 115 -2.61 -3.50 -13.95
CA SER A 115 -3.42 -2.80 -14.95
C SER A 115 -4.65 -3.59 -15.41
N LYS A 116 -4.53 -4.92 -15.57
CA LYS A 116 -5.65 -5.80 -15.93
C LYS A 116 -6.75 -5.84 -14.87
N ASN A 117 -6.44 -5.60 -13.61
CA ASN A 117 -7.36 -5.83 -12.49
C ASN A 117 -7.85 -4.55 -11.78
N ILE A 118 -7.15 -3.42 -11.93
CA ILE A 118 -7.44 -2.20 -11.16
C ILE A 118 -8.86 -1.66 -11.39
N GLU A 119 -9.37 -1.73 -12.62
CA GLU A 119 -10.71 -1.23 -12.97
C GLU A 119 -11.81 -2.00 -12.23
N LYS A 120 -11.63 -3.31 -12.00
CA LYS A 120 -12.57 -4.10 -11.21
C LYS A 120 -12.64 -3.58 -9.78
N SER A 121 -11.49 -3.30 -9.15
CA SER A 121 -11.43 -2.75 -7.79
C SER A 121 -12.03 -1.35 -7.70
N LEU A 122 -11.83 -0.51 -8.72
CA LEU A 122 -12.47 0.81 -8.79
C LEU A 122 -13.99 0.68 -8.87
N ASN A 123 -14.49 -0.18 -9.75
CA ASN A 123 -15.93 -0.44 -9.88
C ASN A 123 -16.52 -0.94 -8.56
N GLU A 124 -15.90 -1.93 -7.91
CA GLU A 124 -16.38 -2.47 -6.62
C GLU A 124 -16.43 -1.41 -5.51
N ALA A 125 -15.44 -0.50 -5.47
CA ALA A 125 -15.38 0.55 -4.45
C ALA A 125 -16.35 1.72 -4.70
N PHE A 126 -16.53 2.12 -5.96
CA PHE A 126 -17.22 3.36 -6.33
C PHE A 126 -18.62 3.17 -6.91
N GLN A 127 -18.99 1.96 -7.35
CA GLN A 127 -20.35 1.67 -7.81
C GLN A 127 -21.42 1.99 -6.74
N PRO A 128 -21.23 1.68 -5.44
CA PRO A 128 -22.19 2.07 -4.39
C PRO A 128 -22.34 3.59 -4.22
N LEU A 129 -21.35 4.37 -4.67
CA LEU A 129 -21.33 5.84 -4.61
C LEU A 129 -21.81 6.47 -5.94
N GLY A 130 -22.08 5.66 -6.97
CA GLY A 130 -22.50 6.15 -8.28
C GLY A 130 -21.42 6.89 -9.07
N ILE A 131 -20.14 6.69 -8.74
CA ILE A 131 -19.00 7.33 -9.43
C ILE A 131 -18.44 6.36 -10.46
N SER A 132 -18.31 6.82 -11.71
CA SER A 132 -17.74 6.04 -12.83
C SER A 132 -16.69 6.81 -13.64
N ASP A 133 -16.56 8.14 -13.45
CA ASP A 133 -15.49 8.94 -14.04
C ASP A 133 -14.29 8.98 -13.09
N TRP A 134 -13.29 8.15 -13.35
CA TRP A 134 -12.08 8.07 -12.53
C TRP A 134 -11.23 9.33 -12.55
N ASN A 135 -11.39 10.21 -13.56
CA ASN A 135 -10.68 11.49 -13.63
C ASN A 135 -11.31 12.57 -12.75
N SER A 136 -12.52 12.33 -12.22
CA SER A 136 -13.14 13.20 -11.22
C SER A 136 -12.57 13.01 -9.82
N LEU A 137 -11.77 11.95 -9.61
CA LEU A 137 -11.17 11.60 -8.32
C LEU A 137 -9.76 12.21 -8.19
N PHE A 138 -9.38 12.52 -6.95
CA PHE A 138 -7.96 12.69 -6.62
C PHE A 138 -7.32 11.31 -6.44
N TRP A 139 -6.03 11.19 -6.78
CA TRP A 139 -5.34 9.90 -6.82
C TRP A 139 -4.19 9.84 -5.82
N ILE A 140 -4.11 8.72 -5.11
CA ILE A 140 -2.96 8.31 -4.32
C ILE A 140 -2.68 6.85 -4.68
N ALA A 141 -1.66 6.62 -5.51
CA ALA A 141 -1.19 5.29 -5.86
C ALA A 141 0.15 5.02 -5.19
N HIS A 142 0.38 3.78 -4.73
CA HIS A 142 1.70 3.39 -4.24
C HIS A 142 2.70 3.40 -5.40
N PRO A 143 3.80 4.17 -5.32
CA PRO A 143 4.78 4.26 -6.40
C PRO A 143 5.75 3.07 -6.40
N GLY A 144 5.22 1.84 -6.50
CA GLY A 144 6.01 0.61 -6.43
C GLY A 144 6.99 0.42 -7.58
N GLY A 145 6.79 1.15 -8.68
CA GLY A 145 7.72 1.26 -9.79
C GLY A 145 7.12 2.11 -10.91
N PRO A 146 7.93 2.84 -11.69
CA PRO A 146 7.41 3.71 -12.76
C PRO A 146 6.59 2.99 -13.83
N ALA A 147 6.79 1.69 -14.03
CA ALA A 147 6.02 0.91 -14.99
C ALA A 147 4.60 0.56 -14.51
N ILE A 148 4.33 0.66 -13.20
CA ILE A 148 3.00 0.39 -12.62
C ILE A 148 2.09 1.63 -12.74
N LEU A 149 2.67 2.82 -12.69
CA LEU A 149 1.98 4.12 -12.78
C LEU A 149 1.69 4.45 -14.25
#